data_AF-A0A9E5P946-F1
#
_entry.id   AF-A0A9E5P946-F1
#
_cell.length_a   1.000
_cell.length_b   1.000
_cell.length_c   1.000
_cell.angle_alpha   90.00
_cell.angle_beta   90.00
_cell.angle_gamma   90.00
#
_symmetry.space_group_name_H-M   'P 1'
#
loop_
_entity.id
_entity.type
_entity.pdbx_description
1 polymer ?
#
loop_
_entity_poly.entity_id
_entity_poly.type
_entity_poly.pdbx_seq_one_letter_code
_entity_poly.pdbx_strand_id
1 'polypeptide(L)'
;MAIRFLSYQSETQAVLPLLIHEAATTGRVERLASQAILVMSGLSEMLARGMELSVMCSEDYPFMDLEQDQAETLLGDIFLAAVAAQCRVWPRGQIPDGFHDPVHSDTPVLLLAGERDPVTPPHYAHQAAAGFTRSRVLIARGQSHSVLRNVCLRDIATRFIEHGSLDELGTECVERIRPAPFFTSLLGPEP
;
A
#
# COMPACT_ATOMS: atom_id res chain seq x y z
N MET A 1 11.20 -4.88 -9.82
CA MET A 1 10.42 -5.62 -8.80
C MET A 1 10.89 -5.37 -7.36
N ALA A 2 12.17 -5.53 -7.01
CA ALA A 2 12.66 -5.23 -5.64
C ALA A 2 12.28 -3.82 -5.15
N ILE A 3 12.54 -2.79 -5.96
CA ILE A 3 12.27 -1.39 -5.59
C ILE A 3 10.80 -1.19 -5.20
N ARG A 4 9.87 -1.76 -5.98
CA ARG A 4 8.43 -1.70 -5.70
C ARG A 4 8.10 -2.29 -4.33
N PHE A 5 8.51 -3.51 -4.04
CA PHE A 5 8.08 -4.15 -2.80
C PHE A 5 8.80 -3.62 -1.57
N LEU A 6 10.06 -3.21 -1.70
CA LEU A 6 10.77 -2.56 -0.61
C LEU A 6 10.16 -1.20 -0.26
N SER A 7 9.41 -0.54 -1.15
CA SER A 7 8.71 0.71 -0.81
C SER A 7 7.43 0.50 0.00
N TYR A 8 6.99 -0.75 0.25
CA TYR A 8 5.73 -1.02 0.94
C TYR A 8 5.81 -0.82 2.45
N GLN A 9 7.00 -0.88 3.05
CA GLN A 9 7.21 -0.65 4.49
C GLN A 9 8.30 0.40 4.68
N SER A 10 8.18 1.22 5.74
CA SER A 10 9.14 2.31 5.99
C SER A 10 10.55 1.77 6.23
N GLU A 11 10.67 0.66 6.95
CA GLU A 11 11.91 -0.02 7.29
C GLU A 11 12.64 -0.57 6.06
N THR A 12 11.91 -1.19 5.12
CA THR A 12 12.52 -1.69 3.88
C THR A 12 12.80 -0.55 2.90
N GLN A 13 11.98 0.51 2.91
CA GLN A 13 12.19 1.69 2.09
C GLN A 13 13.48 2.42 2.50
N ALA A 14 13.82 2.39 3.78
CA ALA A 14 15.05 2.99 4.30
C ALA A 14 16.34 2.35 3.75
N VAL A 15 16.27 1.12 3.24
CA VAL A 15 17.41 0.39 2.66
C VAL A 15 17.60 0.70 1.16
N LEU A 16 16.55 1.21 0.49
CA LEU A 16 16.58 1.46 -0.95
C LEU A 16 17.72 2.37 -1.42
N PRO A 17 18.00 3.52 -0.77
CA PRO A 17 19.08 4.40 -1.23
C PRO A 17 20.44 3.71 -1.25
N LEU A 18 20.75 2.90 -0.23
CA LEU A 18 22.02 2.16 -0.15
C LEU A 18 22.13 1.12 -1.28
N LEU A 19 21.09 0.34 -1.51
CA LEU A 19 21.10 -0.70 -2.55
C LEU A 19 21.18 -0.12 -3.96
N ILE A 20 20.45 0.99 -4.19
CA ILE A 20 20.49 1.71 -5.47
C ILE A 20 21.88 2.33 -5.67
N HIS A 21 22.44 2.95 -4.63
CA HIS A 21 23.77 3.56 -4.69
C HIS A 21 24.86 2.53 -4.99
N GLU A 22 24.85 1.38 -4.29
CA GLU A 22 25.81 0.30 -4.56
C GLU A 22 25.69 -0.22 -6.00
N ALA A 23 24.47 -0.50 -6.46
CA ALA A 23 24.22 -0.98 -7.82
C ALA A 23 24.70 0.04 -8.85
N ALA A 24 24.41 1.32 -8.65
CA ALA A 24 24.79 2.39 -9.56
C ALA A 24 26.30 2.66 -9.60
N THR A 25 26.99 2.54 -8.46
CA THR A 25 28.43 2.88 -8.35
C THR A 25 29.36 1.70 -8.63
N THR A 26 28.92 0.47 -8.36
CA THR A 26 29.76 -0.73 -8.46
C THR A 26 29.28 -1.70 -9.53
N GLY A 27 28.07 -1.53 -10.08
CA GLY A 27 27.45 -2.47 -11.01
C GLY A 27 26.94 -3.76 -10.36
N ARG A 28 27.14 -3.94 -9.04
CA ARG A 28 26.72 -5.13 -8.30
C ARG A 28 25.25 -5.07 -7.93
N VAL A 29 24.45 -5.93 -8.56
CA VAL A 29 22.99 -5.99 -8.38
C VAL A 29 22.55 -7.15 -7.51
N GLU A 30 23.48 -7.99 -7.03
CA GLU A 30 23.20 -9.25 -6.34
C GLU A 30 22.34 -9.02 -5.10
N ARG A 31 22.63 -7.99 -4.30
CA ARG A 31 21.82 -7.69 -3.10
C ARG A 31 20.41 -7.26 -3.45
N LEU A 32 20.25 -6.42 -4.46
CA LEU A 32 18.93 -5.99 -4.94
C LEU A 32 18.14 -7.17 -5.51
N ALA A 33 18.81 -8.07 -6.25
CA ALA A 33 18.23 -9.29 -6.77
C ALA A 33 17.82 -10.26 -5.65
N SER A 34 18.65 -10.44 -4.62
CA SER A 34 18.32 -11.25 -3.44
C SER A 34 17.08 -10.71 -2.73
N GLN A 35 16.96 -9.38 -2.56
CA GLN A 35 15.74 -8.77 -2.00
C GLN A 35 14.51 -9.05 -2.88
N ALA A 36 14.63 -8.97 -4.21
CA ALA A 36 13.54 -9.32 -5.11
C ALA A 36 13.06 -10.76 -4.89
N ILE A 37 14.00 -11.72 -4.86
CA ILE A 37 13.70 -13.14 -4.69
C ILE A 37 13.01 -13.39 -3.36
N LEU A 38 13.57 -12.88 -2.25
CA LEU A 38 13.00 -13.07 -0.91
C LEU A 38 11.56 -12.59 -0.83
N VAL A 39 11.27 -11.40 -1.35
CA VAL A 39 9.91 -10.85 -1.30
C VAL A 39 8.96 -11.57 -2.24
N MET A 40 9.39 -11.90 -3.46
CA MET A 40 8.54 -12.60 -4.43
C MET A 40 8.17 -14.01 -3.98
N SER A 41 9.12 -14.76 -3.39
CA SER A 41 8.84 -16.09 -2.83
C SER A 41 7.82 -16.01 -1.70
N GLY A 42 8.02 -15.09 -0.75
CA GLY A 42 7.08 -14.90 0.36
C GLY A 42 5.66 -14.52 -0.10
N LEU A 43 5.55 -13.63 -1.09
CA LEU A 43 4.24 -13.26 -1.65
C LEU A 43 3.54 -14.42 -2.34
N SER A 44 4.29 -15.23 -3.09
CA SER A 44 3.74 -16.40 -3.80
C SER A 44 3.16 -17.43 -2.83
N GLU A 45 3.74 -17.55 -1.63
CA GLU A 45 3.24 -18.44 -0.57
C GLU A 45 2.02 -17.87 0.17
N MET A 46 1.91 -16.54 0.30
CA MET A 46 0.83 -15.89 1.04
C MET A 46 -0.45 -15.66 0.22
N LEU A 47 -0.35 -15.54 -1.11
CA LEU A 47 -1.47 -15.11 -1.94
C LEU A 47 -2.34 -16.29 -2.40
N ALA A 48 -3.63 -16.24 -2.05
CA ALA A 48 -4.65 -17.10 -2.62
C ALA A 48 -5.00 -16.65 -4.05
N ARG A 49 -4.12 -16.97 -5.02
CA ARG A 49 -4.19 -16.42 -6.39
C ARG A 49 -5.53 -16.62 -7.10
N GLY A 50 -6.18 -17.77 -6.88
CA GLY A 50 -7.49 -18.04 -7.45
C GLY A 50 -8.58 -17.10 -6.94
N MET A 51 -8.56 -16.78 -5.63
CA MET A 51 -9.50 -15.82 -5.04
C MET A 51 -9.19 -14.41 -5.55
N GLU A 52 -7.91 -14.01 -5.52
CA GLU A 52 -7.46 -12.69 -6.00
C GLU A 52 -7.91 -12.43 -7.44
N LEU A 53 -7.69 -13.39 -8.35
CA LEU A 53 -8.12 -13.27 -9.75
C LEU A 53 -9.65 -13.23 -9.89
N SER A 54 -10.37 -14.00 -9.07
CA SER A 54 -11.83 -14.00 -9.12
C SER A 54 -12.43 -12.65 -8.72
N VAL A 55 -11.83 -11.96 -7.75
CA VAL A 55 -12.20 -10.59 -7.36
C VAL A 55 -11.76 -9.60 -8.44
N MET A 56 -10.46 -9.49 -8.69
CA MET A 56 -9.90 -8.47 -9.58
C MET A 56 -10.46 -8.53 -11.00
N CYS A 57 -10.67 -9.73 -11.56
CA CYS A 57 -11.18 -9.86 -12.92
C CYS A 57 -12.68 -9.57 -13.04
N SER A 58 -13.43 -9.65 -11.94
CA SER A 58 -14.87 -9.37 -11.92
C SER A 58 -15.16 -7.92 -11.54
N GLU A 59 -14.46 -7.41 -10.53
CA GLU A 59 -14.75 -6.13 -9.87
C GLU A 59 -13.94 -4.97 -10.47
N ASP A 60 -12.64 -5.17 -10.74
CA ASP A 60 -11.78 -4.06 -11.17
C ASP A 60 -11.54 -4.03 -12.68
N TYR A 61 -11.16 -5.18 -13.26
CA TYR A 61 -10.71 -5.28 -14.65
C TYR A 61 -11.65 -4.66 -15.70
N PRO A 62 -12.99 -4.81 -15.61
CA PRO A 62 -13.91 -4.20 -16.58
C PRO A 62 -13.87 -2.65 -16.60
N PHE A 63 -13.32 -2.02 -15.57
CA PHE A 63 -13.28 -0.57 -15.39
C PHE A 63 -11.87 0.01 -15.49
N MET A 64 -10.85 -0.82 -15.71
CA MET A 64 -9.48 -0.37 -15.90
C MET A 64 -9.29 0.24 -17.28
N ASP A 65 -8.60 1.39 -17.34
CA ASP A 65 -8.06 1.92 -18.60
C ASP A 65 -6.77 1.17 -18.96
N LEU A 66 -6.91 0.16 -19.82
CA LEU A 66 -5.79 -0.67 -20.27
C LEU A 66 -4.94 0.01 -21.35
N GLU A 67 -5.41 1.12 -21.92
CA GLU A 67 -4.70 1.87 -22.95
C GLU A 67 -3.90 3.05 -22.37
N GLN A 68 -4.00 3.26 -21.05
CA GLN A 68 -3.26 4.30 -20.36
C GLN A 68 -1.75 4.16 -20.60
N ASP A 69 -1.12 5.22 -21.12
CA ASP A 69 0.31 5.27 -21.32
C ASP A 69 1.05 5.31 -19.96
N GLN A 70 1.88 4.28 -19.73
CA GLN A 70 2.70 4.13 -18.53
C GLN A 70 4.21 4.19 -18.83
N ALA A 71 4.61 4.55 -20.05
CA ALA A 71 6.00 4.45 -20.52
C ALA A 71 7.00 5.23 -19.64
N GLU A 72 6.56 6.36 -19.08
CA GLU A 72 7.38 7.22 -18.21
C GLU A 72 7.42 6.74 -16.74
N THR A 73 6.75 5.64 -16.40
CA THR A 73 6.75 5.08 -15.04
C THR A 73 7.82 4.01 -14.85
N LEU A 74 8.24 3.79 -13.61
CA LEU A 74 9.24 2.77 -13.26
C LEU A 74 8.86 1.35 -13.72
N LEU A 75 7.56 1.05 -13.79
CA LEU A 75 7.05 -0.31 -14.04
C LEU A 75 6.48 -0.47 -15.46
N GLY A 76 6.28 0.62 -16.19
CA GLY A 76 5.68 0.57 -17.51
C GLY A 76 4.28 -0.06 -17.49
N ASP A 77 3.95 -0.72 -18.58
CA ASP A 77 2.67 -1.40 -18.82
C ASP A 77 2.58 -2.81 -18.22
N ILE A 78 3.64 -3.29 -17.54
CA ILE A 78 3.77 -4.71 -17.15
C ILE A 78 2.58 -5.21 -16.32
N PHE A 79 2.01 -4.36 -15.46
CA PHE A 79 0.85 -4.72 -14.64
C PHE A 79 -0.44 -4.77 -15.45
N LEU A 80 -0.69 -3.77 -16.29
CA LEU A 80 -1.87 -3.75 -17.16
C LEU A 80 -1.85 -4.94 -18.11
N ALA A 81 -0.69 -5.22 -18.71
CA ALA A 81 -0.50 -6.39 -19.57
C ALA A 81 -0.73 -7.71 -18.82
N ALA A 82 -0.21 -7.85 -17.60
CA ALA A 82 -0.39 -9.04 -16.79
C ALA A 82 -1.86 -9.25 -16.37
N VAL A 83 -2.56 -8.19 -15.93
CA VAL A 83 -3.99 -8.25 -15.57
C VAL A 83 -4.81 -8.61 -16.81
N ALA A 84 -4.59 -7.94 -17.94
CA ALA A 84 -5.30 -8.23 -19.19
C ALA A 84 -5.05 -9.65 -19.71
N ALA A 85 -3.83 -10.18 -19.58
CA ALA A 85 -3.52 -11.57 -19.96
C ALA A 85 -4.30 -12.58 -19.11
N GLN A 86 -4.40 -12.34 -17.80
CA GLN A 86 -5.06 -13.26 -16.88
C GLN A 86 -6.59 -13.14 -16.95
N CYS A 87 -7.13 -11.92 -16.91
CA CYS A 87 -8.57 -11.68 -16.85
C CYS A 87 -9.30 -11.92 -18.18
N ARG A 88 -8.58 -12.00 -19.31
CA ARG A 88 -9.16 -12.47 -20.59
C ARG A 88 -9.56 -13.93 -20.58
N VAL A 89 -8.91 -14.76 -19.76
CA VAL A 89 -9.14 -16.21 -19.71
C VAL A 89 -9.75 -16.67 -18.38
N TRP A 90 -9.68 -15.84 -17.33
CA TRP A 90 -10.25 -16.15 -16.03
C TRP A 90 -11.77 -16.00 -16.03
N PRO A 91 -12.54 -16.93 -15.41
CA PRO A 91 -13.98 -16.76 -15.23
C PRO A 91 -14.31 -15.48 -14.44
N ARG A 92 -15.34 -14.76 -14.88
CA ARG A 92 -15.78 -13.50 -14.25
C ARG A 92 -17.17 -13.65 -13.65
N GLY A 93 -17.37 -13.08 -12.48
CA GLY A 93 -18.66 -12.88 -11.86
C GLY A 93 -19.40 -11.68 -12.44
N GLN A 94 -20.68 -11.58 -12.12
CA GLN A 94 -21.46 -10.36 -12.33
C GLN A 94 -21.35 -9.51 -11.07
N ILE A 95 -21.13 -8.20 -11.25
CA ILE A 95 -21.22 -7.24 -10.16
C ILE A 95 -22.55 -6.48 -10.26
N PRO A 96 -23.14 -6.06 -9.14
CA PRO A 96 -24.35 -5.24 -9.15
C PRO A 96 -24.10 -3.88 -9.83
N ASP A 97 -25.17 -3.27 -10.35
CA ASP A 97 -25.13 -1.88 -10.77
C ASP A 97 -24.78 -0.97 -9.57
N GLY A 98 -23.98 0.08 -9.82
CA GLY A 98 -23.54 1.01 -8.77
C GLY A 98 -22.51 0.42 -7.80
N PHE A 99 -21.88 -0.72 -8.10
CA PHE A 99 -20.88 -1.34 -7.21
C PHE A 99 -19.72 -0.41 -6.82
N HIS A 100 -19.34 0.53 -7.68
CA HIS A 100 -18.30 1.53 -7.43
C HIS A 100 -18.84 2.89 -6.94
N ASP A 101 -20.14 3.00 -6.67
CA ASP A 101 -20.70 4.23 -6.14
C ASP A 101 -20.14 4.49 -4.73
N PRO A 102 -19.81 5.76 -4.39
CA PRO A 102 -19.33 6.09 -3.06
C PRO A 102 -20.32 5.68 -1.98
N VAL A 103 -19.82 5.07 -0.91
CA VAL A 103 -20.63 4.75 0.26
C VAL A 103 -20.97 6.03 1.01
N HIS A 104 -22.26 6.27 1.25
CA HIS A 104 -22.74 7.37 2.08
C HIS A 104 -23.33 6.86 3.40
N SER A 105 -22.83 7.35 4.53
CA SER A 105 -23.28 6.94 5.86
C SER A 105 -22.92 7.96 6.93
N ASP A 106 -23.66 7.95 8.03
CA ASP A 106 -23.37 8.68 9.27
C ASP A 106 -22.66 7.83 10.32
N THR A 107 -22.40 6.56 10.02
CA THR A 107 -21.61 5.69 10.91
C THR A 107 -20.21 6.28 11.11
N PRO A 108 -19.68 6.33 12.35
CA PRO A 108 -18.30 6.75 12.59
C PRO A 108 -17.31 5.91 11.78
N VAL A 109 -16.40 6.57 11.04
CA VAL A 109 -15.35 5.90 10.26
C VAL A 109 -13.96 6.46 10.59
N LEU A 110 -13.05 5.58 10.97
CA LEU A 110 -11.64 5.88 11.13
C LEU A 110 -10.86 5.37 9.91
N LEU A 111 -10.19 6.26 9.19
CA LEU A 111 -9.30 5.92 8.08
C LEU A 111 -7.85 6.19 8.46
N LEU A 112 -6.99 5.20 8.23
CA LEU A 112 -5.57 5.26 8.55
C LEU A 112 -4.76 5.10 7.26
N ALA A 113 -3.83 6.01 6.99
CA ALA A 113 -2.98 5.91 5.81
C ALA A 113 -1.53 6.31 6.13
N GLY A 114 -0.58 5.71 5.41
CA GLY A 114 0.81 6.14 5.42
C GLY A 114 1.03 7.30 4.46
N GLU A 115 1.81 8.30 4.85
CA GLU A 115 2.13 9.45 4.00
C GLU A 115 2.77 9.03 2.66
N ARG A 116 3.55 7.94 2.68
CA ARG A 116 4.32 7.43 1.53
C ARG A 116 3.82 6.06 1.05
N ASP A 117 2.54 5.75 1.29
CA ASP A 117 1.94 4.50 0.82
C ASP A 117 1.91 4.47 -0.73
N PRO A 118 2.63 3.55 -1.38
CA PRO A 118 2.70 3.45 -2.84
C PRO A 118 1.51 2.67 -3.45
N VAL A 119 0.62 2.11 -2.62
CA VAL A 119 -0.51 1.27 -3.05
C VAL A 119 -1.84 1.99 -2.80
N THR A 120 -2.04 2.46 -1.57
CA THR A 120 -3.26 3.14 -1.11
C THR A 120 -2.91 4.52 -0.52
N PRO A 121 -2.48 5.48 -1.36
CA PRO A 121 -2.01 6.79 -0.92
C PRO A 121 -3.08 7.59 -0.16
N PRO A 122 -2.68 8.59 0.66
CA PRO A 122 -3.60 9.37 1.50
C PRO A 122 -4.83 9.95 0.79
N HIS A 123 -4.72 10.30 -0.49
CA HIS A 123 -5.84 10.86 -1.24
C HIS A 123 -7.00 9.87 -1.39
N TYR A 124 -6.76 8.55 -1.43
CA TYR A 124 -7.82 7.54 -1.40
C TYR A 124 -8.57 7.54 -0.07
N ALA A 125 -7.86 7.72 1.05
CA ALA A 125 -8.51 7.85 2.36
C ALA A 125 -9.40 9.11 2.42
N HIS A 126 -8.95 10.23 1.86
CA HIS A 126 -9.77 11.44 1.78
C HIS A 126 -10.98 11.28 0.83
N GLN A 127 -10.79 10.61 -0.31
CA GLN A 127 -11.88 10.31 -1.24
C GLN A 127 -12.95 9.43 -0.57
N ALA A 128 -12.55 8.38 0.14
CA ALA A 128 -13.47 7.54 0.90
C ALA A 128 -14.16 8.33 2.03
N ALA A 129 -13.41 9.16 2.77
CA ALA A 129 -13.94 9.97 3.87
C ALA A 129 -15.07 10.93 3.45
N ALA A 130 -15.05 11.41 2.20
CA ALA A 130 -16.04 12.36 1.67
C ALA A 130 -17.47 11.80 1.65
N GLY A 131 -17.63 10.48 1.64
CA GLY A 131 -18.94 9.83 1.73
C GLY A 131 -19.56 9.88 3.13
N PHE A 132 -18.77 10.14 4.17
CA PHE A 132 -19.18 9.99 5.57
C PHE A 132 -19.28 11.33 6.27
N THR A 133 -20.39 11.55 6.98
CA THR A 133 -20.58 12.77 7.79
C THR A 133 -19.76 12.75 9.08
N ARG A 134 -19.34 11.56 9.52
CA ARG A 134 -18.54 11.31 10.73
C ARG A 134 -17.30 10.50 10.37
N SER A 135 -16.30 11.13 9.78
CA SER A 135 -15.02 10.49 9.47
C SER A 135 -13.84 11.19 10.12
N ARG A 136 -12.78 10.41 10.40
CA ARG A 136 -11.46 10.94 10.77
C ARG A 136 -10.39 10.23 9.96
N VAL A 137 -9.58 11.00 9.25
CA VAL A 137 -8.42 10.51 8.51
C VAL A 137 -7.17 10.81 9.33
N LEU A 138 -6.38 9.79 9.65
CA LEU A 138 -5.08 9.92 10.32
C LEU A 138 -3.96 9.51 9.36
N ILE A 139 -3.05 10.45 9.10
CA ILE A 139 -1.90 10.24 8.22
C ILE A 139 -0.65 10.01 9.05
N ALA A 140 -0.02 8.86 8.86
CA ALA A 140 1.20 8.48 9.54
C ALA A 140 2.42 8.98 8.76
N ARG A 141 3.05 10.06 9.24
CA ARG A 141 4.18 10.70 8.57
C ARG A 141 5.35 9.73 8.34
N GLY A 142 5.85 9.69 7.11
CA GLY A 142 6.96 8.85 6.69
C GLY A 142 6.68 7.34 6.68
N GLN A 143 5.47 6.91 7.02
CA GLN A 143 5.05 5.51 6.93
C GLN A 143 4.52 5.18 5.53
N SER A 144 4.55 3.90 5.21
CA SER A 144 4.18 3.35 3.90
C SER A 144 2.87 2.54 3.99
N HIS A 145 2.76 1.43 3.27
CA HIS A 145 1.54 0.64 3.19
C HIS A 145 1.21 -0.08 4.49
N SER A 146 -0.05 0.01 4.94
CA SER A 146 -0.54 -0.58 6.19
C SER A 146 0.15 -0.05 7.46
N VAL A 147 -0.50 0.87 8.16
CA VAL A 147 0.08 1.59 9.31
C VAL A 147 -0.25 1.01 10.69
N LEU A 148 -1.04 -0.06 10.75
CA LEU A 148 -1.44 -0.73 12.01
C LEU A 148 -0.30 -1.44 12.75
N ARG A 149 0.87 -1.57 12.12
CA ARG A 149 2.09 -2.05 12.81
C ARG A 149 2.63 -1.01 13.80
N ASN A 150 2.32 0.27 13.60
CA ASN A 150 2.69 1.31 14.54
C ASN A 150 1.79 1.25 15.78
N VAL A 151 2.41 1.15 16.96
CA VAL A 151 1.71 1.00 18.25
C VAL A 151 0.69 2.12 18.47
N CYS A 152 1.02 3.38 18.15
CA CYS A 152 0.09 4.50 18.30
C CYS A 152 -1.21 4.28 17.52
N LEU A 153 -1.10 3.89 16.25
CA LEU A 153 -2.26 3.73 15.37
C LEU A 153 -3.05 2.47 15.69
N ARG A 154 -2.36 1.40 16.14
CA ARG A 154 -3.01 0.22 16.68
C ARG A 154 -3.85 0.55 17.91
N ASP A 155 -3.30 1.31 18.86
CA ASP A 155 -4.01 1.66 20.10
C ASP A 155 -5.20 2.60 19.83
N ILE A 156 -5.08 3.49 18.84
CA ILE A 156 -6.20 4.31 18.36
C ILE A 156 -7.28 3.43 17.72
N ALA A 157 -6.90 2.49 16.84
CA ALA A 157 -7.84 1.58 16.19
C ALA A 157 -8.57 0.69 17.20
N THR A 158 -7.87 0.16 18.20
CA THR A 158 -8.47 -0.61 19.30
C THR A 158 -9.52 0.21 20.04
N ARG A 159 -9.18 1.43 20.48
CA ARG A 159 -10.13 2.31 21.17
C ARG A 159 -11.34 2.66 20.30
N PHE A 160 -11.12 2.94 19.01
CA PHE A 160 -12.20 3.20 18.07
C PHE A 160 -13.17 2.02 17.96
N ILE A 161 -12.66 0.79 17.89
CA ILE A 161 -13.48 -0.43 17.83
C ILE A 161 -14.22 -0.66 19.15
N GLU A 162 -13.56 -0.50 20.29
CA GLU A 162 -14.15 -0.73 21.62
C GLU A 162 -15.28 0.26 21.94
N HIS A 163 -15.13 1.52 21.55
CA HIS A 163 -16.09 2.58 21.87
C HIS A 163 -17.11 2.82 20.74
N GLY A 164 -16.80 2.41 19.51
CA GLY A 164 -17.61 2.72 18.33
C GLY A 164 -17.75 4.22 18.05
N SER A 165 -16.80 5.04 18.50
CA SER A 165 -16.84 6.51 18.34
C SER A 165 -15.48 7.10 17.96
N LEU A 166 -15.50 8.28 17.33
CA LEU A 166 -14.34 9.11 17.00
C LEU A 166 -13.93 10.07 18.14
N ASP A 167 -14.74 10.12 19.18
CA ASP A 167 -14.52 10.96 20.35
C ASP A 167 -13.43 10.36 21.23
N GLU A 168 -12.64 11.23 21.88
CA GLU A 168 -11.63 10.83 22.89
C GLU A 168 -10.59 9.78 22.43
N LEU A 169 -10.38 9.66 21.11
CA LEU A 169 -9.40 8.73 20.53
C LEU A 169 -7.93 9.03 20.86
N GLY A 170 -7.59 10.15 21.51
CA GLY A 170 -6.22 10.55 21.89
C GLY A 170 -5.20 10.32 20.76
N THR A 171 -5.21 11.20 19.76
CA THR A 171 -4.44 11.04 18.52
C THR A 171 -3.09 11.75 18.54
N GLU A 172 -2.68 12.31 19.67
CA GLU A 172 -1.48 13.13 19.82
C GLU A 172 -0.18 12.33 19.55
N CYS A 173 -0.24 11.00 19.69
CA CYS A 173 0.89 10.14 19.38
C CYS A 173 1.21 10.07 17.88
N VAL A 174 0.26 10.40 17.00
CA VAL A 174 0.44 10.38 15.54
C VAL A 174 1.51 11.39 15.12
N GLU A 175 1.55 12.55 15.77
CA GLU A 175 2.55 13.61 15.55
C GLU A 175 3.99 13.18 15.89
N ARG A 176 4.15 12.09 16.65
CA ARG A 176 5.45 11.53 17.02
C ARG A 176 5.92 10.42 16.08
N ILE A 177 5.09 9.98 15.14
CA ILE A 177 5.48 8.97 14.17
C ILE A 177 6.56 9.54 13.25
N ARG A 178 7.60 8.74 12.99
CA ARG A 178 8.75 9.10 12.14
C ARG A 178 9.03 7.97 11.16
N PRO A 179 9.54 8.27 9.95
CA PRO A 179 10.05 7.24 9.05
C PRO A 179 11.24 6.51 9.69
N ALA A 180 11.50 5.28 9.23
CA ALA A 180 12.75 4.61 9.54
C ALA A 180 13.93 5.43 8.96
N PRO A 181 15.04 5.59 9.71
CA PRO A 181 16.22 6.30 9.23
C PRO A 181 16.90 5.52 8.10
N PHE A 182 17.40 6.24 7.10
CA PHE A 182 18.06 5.62 5.95
C PHE A 182 19.34 4.89 6.34
N PHE A 183 19.58 3.76 5.69
CA PHE A 183 20.84 3.03 5.83
C PHE A 183 21.95 3.80 5.12
N THR A 184 23.02 4.12 5.83
CA THR A 184 24.25 4.69 5.25
C THR A 184 25.33 3.62 5.03
N SER A 185 25.18 2.47 5.68
CA SER A 185 26.01 1.27 5.49
C SER A 185 25.18 -0.01 5.65
N LEU A 186 25.79 -1.16 5.35
CA LEU A 186 25.16 -2.46 5.59
C LEU A 186 24.91 -2.77 7.07
N LEU A 187 25.53 -2.01 7.97
CA LEU A 187 25.34 -2.15 9.41
C LEU A 187 24.13 -1.38 9.93
N GLY A 188 23.54 -0.48 9.12
CA GLY A 188 22.39 0.31 9.52
C GLY A 188 22.53 1.82 9.26
N PRO A 189 21.57 2.59 9.78
CA PRO A 189 21.67 4.05 9.87
C PRO A 189 22.81 4.48 10.80
N GLU A 190 23.31 5.70 10.61
CA GLU A 190 24.18 6.36 11.60
C GLU A 190 23.38 6.77 12.85
N PRO A 191 24.01 6.78 14.06
CA PRO A 191 23.36 7.16 15.31
C PRO A 191 22.84 8.60 15.36
#